data_AF-A0AAW3V1G3-F1
#
_entry.id   AF-A0AAW3V1G3-F1
#
_cell.length_a   1.000
_cell.length_b   1.000
_cell.length_c   1.000
_cell.angle_alpha   90.00
_cell.angle_beta   90.00
_cell.angle_gamma   90.00
#
_symmetry.space_group_name_H-M   'P 1'
#
loop_
_entity.id
_entity.type
_entity.pdbx_description
1 polymer ?
#
loop_
_entity_poly.entity_id
_entity_poly.type
_entity_poly.pdbx_seq_one_letter_code
_entity_poly.pdbx_strand_id
1 'polypeptide(L)' 'MNDETLAWIAATVKESPRVHGIESDHWTNARLRIVLHRRLGVEYSRRYVWEIATRAGVADLLTKLRS' A
#
# COMPACT_ATOMS: atom_id res chain seq x y z
N MET A 1 9.22 -2.88 11.37
CA MET A 1 8.22 -1.91 10.89
C MET A 1 7.41 -1.48 12.09
N ASN A 2 7.25 -0.18 12.29
CA ASN A 2 6.73 0.38 13.54
C ASN A 2 5.24 0.69 13.40
N ASP A 3 4.51 0.78 14.51
CA ASP A 3 3.06 1.06 14.53
C ASP A 3 2.68 2.34 13.78
N GLU A 4 3.49 3.39 13.85
CA GLU A 4 3.27 4.63 13.10
C GLU A 4 3.22 4.37 11.58
N THR A 5 4.12 3.52 11.08
CA THR A 5 4.15 3.19 9.65
C THR A 5 2.93 2.37 9.25
N LEU A 6 2.49 1.44 10.10
CA LEU A 6 1.28 0.64 9.85
C LEU A 6 0.03 1.51 9.86
N ALA A 7 -0.08 2.44 10.81
CA ALA A 7 -1.19 3.40 10.89
C ALA A 7 -1.24 4.30 9.66
N TRP A 8 -0.09 4.79 9.19
CA TRP A 8 -0.05 5.57 7.95
C TRP A 8 -0.46 4.76 6.72
N ILE A 9 -0.06 3.50 6.62
CA ILE A 9 -0.48 2.62 5.52
C ILE A 9 -1.99 2.42 5.55
N ALA A 10 -2.54 2.19 6.74
CA ALA A 10 -3.98 2.04 6.90
C ALA A 10 -4.73 3.31 6.47
N ALA A 11 -4.23 4.50 6.81
CA ALA A 11 -4.80 5.77 6.35
C ALA A 11 -4.69 5.92 4.82
N THR A 12 -3.50 5.68 4.27
CA THR A 12 -3.21 5.76 2.83
C THR A 12 -4.11 4.86 1.98
N VAL A 13 -4.30 3.61 2.40
CA VAL A 13 -5.11 2.65 1.64
C VAL A 13 -6.61 2.94 1.75
N LYS A 14 -7.05 3.67 2.78
CA LYS A 14 -8.43 4.16 2.90
C LYS A 14 -8.71 5.36 1.98
N GLU A 15 -7.67 6.09 1.58
CA GLU A 15 -7.76 7.15 0.58
C GLU A 15 -7.72 6.58 -0.84
N SER A 16 -8.17 7.38 -1.81
CA SER A 16 -8.05 6.99 -3.23
C SER A 16 -6.58 6.97 -3.65
N PRO A 17 -6.12 5.99 -4.45
CA PRO A 17 -4.76 5.99 -4.99
C PRO A 17 -4.39 7.28 -5.73
N ARG A 18 -5.39 7.98 -6.29
CA ARG A 18 -5.23 9.28 -6.97
C ARG A 18 -4.65 10.37 -6.07
N VAL A 19 -5.00 10.38 -4.78
CA VAL A 19 -4.45 11.33 -3.79
C VAL A 19 -2.94 11.14 -3.64
N HIS A 20 -2.44 9.94 -3.89
CA HIS A 20 -1.02 9.59 -3.82
C HIS A 20 -0.31 9.62 -5.19
N GLY A 21 -0.94 10.24 -6.20
CA GLY A 21 -0.38 10.36 -7.55
C GLY A 21 -0.31 9.02 -8.27
N ILE A 22 -1.28 8.13 -8.04
CA ILE A 22 -1.50 6.90 -8.81
C ILE A 22 -2.78 7.09 -9.63
N GLU A 23 -2.66 7.06 -10.95
CA GLU A 23 -3.79 7.28 -11.88
C GLU A 23 -4.69 6.02 -11.96
N SER A 24 -5.32 5.67 -10.85
CA SER A 24 -6.22 4.52 -10.76
C SER A 24 -7.17 4.65 -9.57
N ASP A 25 -8.37 4.09 -9.71
CA ASP A 25 -9.40 4.12 -8.66
C ASP A 25 -9.23 3.01 -7.62
N HIS A 26 -8.48 1.96 -7.96
CA HIS A 26 -8.28 0.80 -7.07
C HIS A 26 -6.84 0.64 -6.60
N TRP A 27 -6.68 0.32 -5.33
CA TRP A 27 -5.42 -0.16 -4.79
C TRP A 27 -5.11 -1.57 -5.29
N THR A 28 -3.84 -1.80 -5.60
CA THR A 28 -3.27 -3.13 -5.83
C THR A 28 -2.00 -3.23 -5.01
N ASN A 29 -1.52 -4.45 -4.77
CA ASN A 29 -0.23 -4.67 -4.11
C ASN A 29 0.91 -3.91 -4.83
N ALA A 30 0.91 -3.88 -6.17
CA ALA A 30 1.89 -3.14 -6.96
C ALA A 30 1.82 -1.62 -6.73
N ARG A 31 0.62 -1.05 -6.65
CA ARG A 31 0.43 0.40 -6.40
C ARG A 31 0.82 0.77 -4.97
N LEU A 32 0.48 -0.06 -3.99
CA LEU A 32 0.93 0.14 -2.61
C LEU A 32 2.45 0.09 -2.51
N ARG A 33 3.11 -0.81 -3.25
CA ARG A 33 4.57 -0.88 -3.34
C ARG A 33 5.18 0.44 -3.84
N ILE A 34 4.58 1.08 -4.86
CA ILE A 34 5.06 2.37 -5.40
C ILE A 34 5.03 3.44 -4.30
N VAL A 35 3.91 3.53 -3.56
CA VAL A 35 3.73 4.56 -2.54
C VAL A 35 4.63 4.31 -1.32
N LEU A 36 4.82 3.05 -0.93
CA LEU A 36 5.80 2.67 0.09
C LEU A 36 7.22 3.03 -0.31
N HIS A 37 7.61 2.77 -1.55
CA HIS A 37 8.93 3.13 -2.06
C HIS A 37 9.13 4.65 -2.07
N ARG A 38 8.13 5.42 -2.52
CA ARG A 38 8.19 6.91 -2.51
C ARG A 38 8.36 7.48 -1.10
N ARG A 39 7.71 6.89 -0.08
CA ARG A 39 7.81 7.37 1.31
C ARG A 39 9.09 6.94 2.00
N LEU A 40 9.47 5.67 1.86
CA LEU A 40 10.52 5.05 2.68
C LEU A 40 11.86 4.92 1.97
N GLY A 41 11.90 5.11 0.64
CA GLY A 41 13.10 4.96 -0.19
C GLY A 41 13.58 3.50 -0.34
N VAL A 42 12.83 2.54 0.20
CA VAL A 42 13.19 1.11 0.19
C VAL A 42 12.32 0.35 -0.80
N GLU A 43 12.94 -0.49 -1.62
CA GLU A 43 12.21 -1.46 -2.44
C GLU A 43 11.77 -2.65 -1.60
N TYR A 44 10.47 -2.91 -1.58
CA TYR A 44 9.89 -4.04 -0.89
C TYR A 44 9.45 -5.14 -1.86
N SER A 45 9.68 -6.39 -1.48
CA SER A 45 9.15 -7.53 -2.23
C SER A 45 7.62 -7.54 -2.18
N ARG A 46 6.98 -8.05 -3.23
CA ARG A 46 5.51 -8.17 -3.31
C ARG A 46 4.91 -8.92 -2.11
N ARG A 47 5.60 -9.98 -1.66
CA ARG A 47 5.19 -10.76 -0.48
C ARG A 47 5.22 -9.91 0.78
N TYR A 48 6.28 -9.12 0.95
CA TYR A 48 6.42 -8.25 2.12
C TYR A 48 5.38 -7.12 2.12
N VAL A 49 5.10 -6.51 0.98
CA VAL A 49 4.02 -5.51 0.86
C VAL A 49 2.66 -6.10 1.24
N TRP A 50 2.38 -7.35 0.85
CA TRP A 50 1.17 -8.04 1.28
C TRP A 50 1.13 -8.27 2.79
N GLU A 51 2.22 -8.77 3.37
CA GLU A 51 2.33 -8.97 4.83
C GLU A 51 2.08 -7.67 5.59
N ILE A 52 2.67 -6.56 5.14
CA ILE A 52 2.48 -5.25 5.74
C ILE A 52 1.01 -4.81 5.65
N ALA A 53 0.37 -4.98 4.49
CA ALA A 53 -1.03 -4.64 4.32
C ALA A 53 -1.94 -5.49 5.23
N THR A 54 -1.60 -6.76 5.44
CA THR A 54 -2.30 -7.63 6.39
C THR A 54 -2.12 -7.13 7.82
N ARG A 55 -0.88 -6.80 8.22
CA ARG A 55 -0.57 -6.25 9.55
C ARG A 55 -1.22 -4.90 9.81
N ALA A 56 -1.41 -4.09 8.77
CA ALA A 56 -2.14 -2.82 8.82
C ALA A 56 -3.67 -3.00 8.73
N GLY A 57 -4.18 -4.22 8.58
CA GLY A 57 -5.62 -4.49 8.51
C GLY A 57 -6.31 -4.03 7.21
N VAL A 58 -5.55 -3.78 6.15
CA VAL A 58 -6.06 -3.23 4.88
C VAL A 58 -5.82 -4.13 3.66
N ALA A 59 -5.38 -5.38 3.88
CA ALA A 59 -5.15 -6.33 2.80
C ALA A 59 -6.41 -6.61 1.95
N ASP A 60 -7.60 -6.55 2.56
CA ASP A 60 -8.88 -6.75 1.87
C ASP A 60 -9.23 -5.60 0.90
N LEU A 61 -8.73 -4.38 1.17
CA LEU A 61 -8.91 -3.21 0.31
C LEU A 61 -8.00 -3.25 -0.93
N LEU A 62 -7.06 -4.20 -0.98
CA LEU A 62 -6.19 -4.39 -2.14
C LEU A 62 -6.87 -5.33 -3.14
N THR A 63 -7.14 -4.80 -4.33
CA THR A 63 -7.66 -5.64 -5.42
C THR A 63 -6.59 -6.62 -5.90
N LYS A 64 -7.04 -7.85 -6.22
CA LYS A 64 -6.20 -8.90 -6.83
C LYS A 64 -5.86 -8.62 -8.30
N LEU A 65 -6.44 -7.57 -8.89
CA LEU A 65 -6.20 -7.14 -10.26
C LEU A 65 -4.69 -6.93 -10.46
N ARG A 66 -4.10 -7.73 -11.34
CA ARG A 66 -2.76 -7.48 -11.88
C ARG A 66 -2.93 -6.40 -12.93
N SER A 67 -2.75 -5.13 -12.55
CA SER A 67 -2.52 -4.04 -13.51
C SER A 67 -1.05 -4.01 -13.88
#